data_AF-A0A921EMK8-F1
#
_entry.id   AF-A0A921EMK8-F1
#
_cell.length_a   1.000
_cell.length_b   1.000
_cell.length_c   1.000
_cell.angle_alpha   90.00
_cell.angle_beta   90.00
_cell.angle_gamma   90.00
#
_symmetry.space_group_name_H-M   'P 1'
#
loop_
_entity.id
_entity.type
_entity.pdbx_description
1 polymer ?
#
loop_
_entity_poly.entity_id
_entity_poly.type
_entity_poly.pdbx_seq_one_letter_code
_entity_poly.pdbx_strand_id
1 'polypeptide(L)'
;MKKLINGADDVLADALKGIEASDDNVKVDHENRVILRAEAKESGKVAIISGGGSGHEPMHGGFVGIGMLDAACCGQVFTSPTPDQMLAATTAVDGGAGVLHIVKNYTGDVMNFEMAADMAGDAGIEVSTVVVADDVAVQ
;
A
#
# COMPACT_ATOMS: atom_id res chain seq x y z
N MET A 1 -8.58 -21.40 -21.26
CA MET A 1 -7.98 -20.61 -20.17
C MET A 1 -7.19 -19.46 -20.80
N LYS A 2 -7.41 -18.20 -20.39
CA LYS A 2 -6.75 -17.01 -20.98
C LYS A 2 -5.82 -16.25 -20.00
N LYS A 3 -5.74 -16.71 -18.75
CA LYS A 3 -4.94 -16.09 -17.69
C LYS A 3 -3.70 -16.96 -17.43
N LEU A 4 -2.54 -16.33 -17.30
CA LEU A 4 -1.29 -16.98 -16.89
C LEU A 4 -1.21 -16.95 -15.36
N ILE A 5 -1.84 -17.91 -14.71
CA ILE A 5 -1.89 -18.04 -13.25
C ILE A 5 -1.77 -19.51 -12.86
N ASN A 6 -1.18 -19.80 -11.70
CA ASN A 6 -1.11 -21.16 -11.17
C ASN A 6 -2.45 -21.59 -10.57
N GLY A 7 -2.90 -20.86 -9.55
CA GLY A 7 -4.21 -20.97 -8.92
C GLY A 7 -4.86 -19.60 -8.77
N ALA A 8 -6.19 -19.56 -8.65
CA ALA A 8 -6.92 -18.30 -8.46
C ALA A 8 -6.60 -17.65 -7.09
N ASP A 9 -6.40 -18.48 -6.07
CA ASP A 9 -6.08 -18.04 -4.71
C ASP A 9 -4.60 -17.64 -4.57
N ASP A 10 -3.75 -18.15 -5.47
CA ASP A 10 -2.29 -17.92 -5.42
C ASP A 10 -1.85 -16.67 -6.19
N VAL A 11 -2.74 -16.07 -7.00
CA VAL A 11 -2.39 -14.99 -7.94
C VAL A 11 -1.61 -13.86 -7.25
N LEU A 12 -2.09 -13.40 -6.10
CA LEU A 12 -1.48 -12.29 -5.40
C LEU A 12 -0.15 -12.70 -4.74
N ALA A 13 -0.11 -13.86 -4.10
CA ALA A 13 1.10 -14.34 -3.44
C ALA A 13 2.23 -14.59 -4.45
N ASP A 14 1.92 -15.15 -5.61
CA ASP A 14 2.89 -15.40 -6.68
C ASP A 14 3.36 -14.08 -7.34
N ALA A 15 2.46 -13.13 -7.56
CA ALA A 15 2.81 -11.81 -8.08
C ALA A 15 3.76 -11.06 -7.14
N LEU A 16 3.51 -11.08 -5.84
CA LEU A 16 4.35 -10.43 -4.83
C LEU A 16 5.76 -11.04 -4.74
N LYS A 17 5.88 -12.38 -4.82
CA LYS A 17 7.19 -13.04 -4.94
C LYS A 17 7.92 -12.62 -6.21
N GLY A 18 7.19 -12.46 -7.31
CA GLY A 18 7.74 -11.98 -8.57
C GLY A 18 8.29 -10.56 -8.47
N ILE A 19 7.54 -9.65 -7.83
CA ILE A 19 7.98 -8.26 -7.59
C ILE A 19 9.29 -8.24 -6.80
N GLU A 20 9.31 -8.91 -5.64
CA GLU A 20 10.50 -8.95 -4.77
C GLU A 20 11.73 -9.55 -5.48
N ALA A 21 11.54 -10.59 -6.30
CA ALA A 21 12.62 -11.21 -7.06
C ALA A 21 13.09 -10.37 -8.26
N SER A 22 12.31 -9.37 -8.69
CA SER A 22 12.56 -8.61 -9.92
C SER A 22 13.27 -7.27 -9.70
N ASP A 23 13.23 -6.73 -8.48
CA ASP A 23 13.76 -5.41 -8.16
C ASP A 23 14.37 -5.37 -6.76
N ASP A 24 15.70 -5.28 -6.67
CA ASP A 24 16.45 -5.20 -5.41
C ASP A 24 16.16 -3.91 -4.62
N ASN A 25 15.47 -2.92 -5.21
CA ASN A 25 15.10 -1.67 -4.53
C ASN A 25 13.82 -1.80 -3.69
N VAL A 26 13.12 -2.94 -3.76
CA VAL A 26 11.94 -3.23 -2.95
C VAL A 26 12.12 -4.50 -2.13
N LYS A 27 11.35 -4.61 -1.06
CA LYS A 27 11.17 -5.83 -0.27
C LYS A 27 9.69 -6.03 -0.01
N VAL A 28 9.28 -7.26 0.28
CA VAL A 28 7.87 -7.57 0.52
C VAL A 28 7.65 -8.18 1.89
N ASP A 29 6.74 -7.58 2.65
CA ASP A 29 6.10 -8.25 3.78
C ASP A 29 5.00 -9.15 3.22
N HIS A 30 5.29 -10.45 3.10
CA HIS A 30 4.35 -11.44 2.54
C HIS A 30 3.19 -11.76 3.48
N GLU A 31 3.34 -11.54 4.79
CA GLU A 31 2.29 -11.77 5.78
C GLU A 31 1.21 -10.68 5.65
N ASN A 32 1.64 -9.42 5.65
CA ASN A 32 0.76 -8.27 5.53
C ASN A 32 0.50 -7.84 4.09
N ARG A 33 1.15 -8.46 3.09
CA ARG A 33 1.08 -8.10 1.66
C ARG A 33 1.36 -6.62 1.42
N VAL A 34 2.52 -6.18 1.90
CA VAL A 34 3.00 -4.81 1.74
C VAL A 34 4.29 -4.82 0.94
N ILE A 35 4.36 -4.03 -0.12
CA ILE A 35 5.59 -3.76 -0.85
C ILE A 35 6.23 -2.52 -0.21
N LEU A 36 7.49 -2.61 0.20
CA LEU A 36 8.23 -1.51 0.83
C LEU A 36 9.49 -1.21 0.03
N ARG A 37 10.02 0.00 0.17
CA ARG A 37 11.40 0.28 -0.24
C ARG A 37 12.35 -0.65 0.54
N ALA A 38 13.32 -1.23 -0.16
CA ALA A 38 14.37 -2.03 0.45
C ALA A 38 15.22 -1.18 1.41
N GLU A 39 15.62 0.00 0.95
CA GLU A 39 16.25 1.04 1.76
C GLU A 39 15.20 2.03 2.28
N ALA A 40 15.04 2.09 3.60
CA ALA A 40 14.12 2.98 4.27
C ALA A 40 14.43 4.45 3.97
N LYS A 41 13.39 5.29 3.97
CA LYS A 41 13.56 6.74 3.91
C LYS A 41 14.33 7.23 5.14
N GLU A 42 15.19 8.24 4.96
CA GLU A 42 15.89 8.88 6.08
C GLU A 42 14.91 9.36 7.16
N SER A 43 15.28 9.19 8.43
CA SER A 43 14.49 9.67 9.58
C SER A 43 14.25 11.18 9.52
N GLY A 44 13.15 11.63 10.12
CA GLY A 44 12.73 13.03 10.11
C GLY A 44 12.13 13.51 8.79
N LYS A 45 11.88 12.61 7.83
CA LYS A 45 11.15 12.89 6.59
C LYS A 45 9.77 12.24 6.63
N VAL A 46 8.77 12.93 6.08
CA VAL A 46 7.40 12.40 5.92
C VAL A 46 7.44 11.17 5.03
N ALA A 47 6.90 10.06 5.53
CA ALA A 47 6.69 8.85 4.73
C ALA A 47 5.39 8.95 3.94
N ILE A 48 5.30 8.26 2.80
CA ILE A 48 4.14 8.29 1.93
C ILE A 48 3.72 6.85 1.64
N ILE A 49 2.48 6.51 1.95
CA ILE A 49 1.91 5.21 1.58
C ILE A 49 0.65 5.37 0.75
N SER A 50 0.37 4.35 -0.05
CA SER A 50 -0.93 4.18 -0.70
C SER A 50 -1.28 2.69 -0.73
N GLY A 51 -2.41 2.36 -1.34
CA GLY A 51 -2.92 1.01 -1.35
C GLY A 51 -4.25 0.89 -2.08
N GLY A 52 -4.69 -0.35 -2.23
CA GLY A 52 -5.97 -0.69 -2.84
C GLY A 52 -6.03 -2.14 -3.27
N GLY A 53 -7.12 -2.49 -3.94
CA GLY A 53 -7.25 -3.81 -4.56
C GLY A 53 -6.20 -4.06 -5.63
N SER A 54 -5.71 -5.30 -5.69
CA SER A 54 -4.83 -5.76 -6.77
C SER A 54 -5.58 -5.83 -8.11
N GLY A 55 -4.85 -5.94 -9.23
CA GLY A 55 -5.42 -5.92 -10.58
C GLY A 55 -5.37 -4.54 -11.26
N HIS A 56 -4.70 -3.57 -10.63
CA HIS A 56 -4.42 -2.25 -11.19
C HIS A 56 -2.92 -2.01 -11.42
N GLU A 57 -2.12 -3.09 -11.43
CA GLU A 57 -0.67 -3.00 -11.64
C GLU A 57 -0.37 -2.21 -12.94
N PRO A 58 0.57 -1.24 -12.91
CA PRO A 58 1.61 -1.05 -11.89
C PRO A 58 1.15 -0.32 -10.61
N MET A 59 -0.07 0.21 -10.56
CA MET A 59 -0.59 0.91 -9.39
C MET A 59 -0.97 -0.10 -8.29
N HIS A 60 -0.44 -0.04 -7.07
CA HIS A 60 0.51 0.96 -6.53
C HIS A 60 1.95 0.46 -6.38
N GLY A 61 2.16 -0.86 -6.38
CA GLY A 61 3.46 -1.48 -6.07
C GLY A 61 4.61 -0.99 -6.94
N GLY A 62 4.36 -0.69 -8.22
CA GLY A 62 5.36 -0.16 -9.15
C GLY A 62 5.75 1.30 -8.89
N PHE A 63 5.11 1.98 -7.93
CA PHE A 63 5.44 3.34 -7.51
C PHE A 63 6.14 3.38 -6.14
N VAL A 64 6.54 2.23 -5.59
CA VAL A 64 7.36 2.16 -4.38
C VAL A 64 8.82 2.39 -4.77
N GLY A 65 9.43 3.47 -4.25
CA GLY A 65 10.78 3.86 -4.62
C GLY A 65 11.15 5.30 -4.21
N ILE A 66 12.43 5.64 -4.37
CA ILE A 66 12.94 6.98 -4.05
C ILE A 66 12.22 8.04 -4.90
N GLY A 67 11.64 9.03 -4.23
CA GLY A 67 10.90 10.12 -4.88
C GLY A 67 9.40 9.87 -5.06
N MET A 68 8.89 8.68 -4.70
CA MET A 68 7.46 8.33 -4.74
C MET A 68 6.99 7.71 -3.41
N LEU A 69 6.37 6.52 -3.45
CA LEU A 69 5.83 5.85 -2.26
C LEU A 69 6.94 5.13 -1.47
N ASP A 70 6.82 5.12 -0.14
CA ASP A 70 7.67 4.31 0.74
C ASP A 70 7.12 2.90 0.95
N ALA A 71 5.78 2.75 0.88
CA ALA A 71 5.12 1.46 0.86
C ALA A 71 3.79 1.48 0.09
N ALA A 72 3.38 0.30 -0.39
CA ALA A 72 2.11 0.05 -1.04
C ALA A 72 1.41 -1.16 -0.41
N CYS A 73 0.17 -0.97 0.05
CA CYS A 73 -0.64 -2.05 0.63
C CYS A 73 -1.42 -2.77 -0.47
N CYS A 74 -1.22 -4.08 -0.61
CA CYS A 74 -1.86 -4.90 -1.64
C CYS A 74 -3.05 -5.67 -1.06
N GLY A 75 -4.26 -5.24 -1.44
CA GLY A 75 -5.50 -5.95 -1.15
C GLY A 75 -5.73 -7.10 -2.13
N GLN A 76 -6.77 -7.89 -1.90
CA GLN A 76 -7.20 -8.90 -2.88
C GLN A 76 -7.60 -8.22 -4.21
N VAL A 77 -7.77 -9.01 -5.27
CA VAL A 77 -8.15 -8.46 -6.59
C VAL A 77 -9.43 -7.63 -6.45
N PHE A 78 -9.36 -6.35 -6.83
CA PHE A 78 -10.44 -5.35 -6.72
C PHE A 78 -11.04 -5.16 -5.31
N THR A 79 -10.30 -5.50 -4.25
CA THR A 79 -10.77 -5.37 -2.86
C THR A 79 -9.75 -4.59 -2.06
N SER A 80 -10.19 -3.55 -1.34
CA SER A 80 -9.33 -2.77 -0.44
C SER A 80 -8.52 -3.69 0.51
N PRO A 81 -7.25 -3.34 0.83
CA PRO A 81 -6.52 -3.94 1.94
C PRO A 81 -7.26 -3.72 3.25
N THR A 82 -6.97 -4.54 4.25
CA THR A 82 -7.53 -4.35 5.60
C THR A 82 -6.79 -3.21 6.34
N PRO A 83 -7.40 -2.61 7.37
CA PRO A 83 -6.76 -1.60 8.19
C PRO A 83 -5.45 -2.09 8.83
N ASP A 84 -5.40 -3.35 9.26
CA ASP A 84 -4.19 -3.96 9.84
C ASP A 84 -3.01 -3.97 8.86
N GLN A 85 -3.26 -4.25 7.57
CA GLN A 85 -2.21 -4.20 6.55
C GLN A 85 -1.66 -2.76 6.39
N MET A 86 -2.55 -1.77 6.42
CA MET A 86 -2.18 -0.36 6.29
C MET A 86 -1.47 0.16 7.55
N LEU A 87 -1.88 -0.30 8.73
CA LEU A 87 -1.19 -0.03 9.99
C LEU A 87 0.23 -0.61 9.95
N ALA A 88 0.39 -1.87 9.53
CA ALA A 88 1.70 -2.51 9.40
C ALA A 88 2.61 -1.72 8.44
N ALA A 89 2.08 -1.27 7.30
CA ALA A 89 2.81 -0.41 6.38
C ALA A 89 3.19 0.93 7.02
N THR A 90 2.24 1.60 7.66
CA THR A 90 2.41 2.90 8.34
C THR A 90 3.50 2.83 9.40
N THR A 91 3.44 1.83 10.29
CA THR A 91 4.45 1.60 11.32
C THR A 91 5.80 1.26 10.74
N ALA A 92 5.85 0.47 9.66
CA ALA A 92 7.11 0.07 9.03
C ALA A 92 7.85 1.23 8.35
N VAL A 93 7.13 2.27 7.90
CA VAL A 93 7.73 3.42 7.19
C VAL A 93 7.85 4.69 8.04
N ASP A 94 7.28 4.73 9.24
CA ASP A 94 7.35 5.91 10.10
C ASP A 94 8.82 6.24 10.46
N GLY A 95 9.24 7.44 10.04
CA GLY A 95 10.56 8.00 10.31
C GLY A 95 10.57 9.05 11.42
N GLY A 96 9.46 9.22 12.16
CA GLY A 96 9.30 10.21 13.22
C GLY A 96 8.87 11.60 12.75
N ALA A 97 8.41 11.73 11.51
CA ALA A 97 7.86 12.98 10.95
C ALA A 97 6.43 12.78 10.40
N GLY A 98 5.77 11.68 10.78
CA GLY A 98 4.43 11.31 10.33
C GLY A 98 4.40 10.65 8.95
N VAL A 99 3.20 10.19 8.59
CA VAL A 99 2.93 9.42 7.37
C VAL A 99 1.75 10.04 6.61
N LEU A 100 1.93 10.29 5.32
CA LEU A 100 0.88 10.70 4.41
C LEU A 100 0.23 9.47 3.77
N HIS A 101 -1.08 9.31 3.97
CA HIS A 101 -1.90 8.31 3.29
C HIS A 101 -2.51 8.93 2.02
N ILE A 102 -2.20 8.37 0.86
CA ILE A 102 -2.85 8.71 -0.42
C ILE A 102 -3.94 7.68 -0.70
N VAL A 103 -5.20 8.11 -0.72
CA VAL A 103 -6.36 7.21 -0.72
C VAL A 103 -7.22 7.46 -1.95
N LYS A 104 -7.58 6.41 -2.68
CA LYS A 104 -8.49 6.53 -3.83
C LYS A 104 -9.94 6.60 -3.32
N ASN A 105 -10.78 7.44 -3.93
CA ASN A 105 -12.14 7.69 -3.47
C ASN A 105 -13.13 6.55 -3.77
N TYR A 106 -12.94 5.42 -3.10
CA TYR A 106 -13.86 4.28 -3.06
C TYR A 106 -14.25 4.01 -1.61
N THR A 107 -15.50 3.64 -1.37
CA THR A 107 -16.04 3.46 -0.01
C THR A 107 -15.18 2.53 0.87
N GLY A 108 -14.75 1.39 0.31
CA GLY A 108 -13.92 0.43 1.02
C GLY A 108 -12.52 0.97 1.32
N ASP A 109 -11.89 1.65 0.34
CA ASP A 109 -10.57 2.23 0.52
C ASP A 109 -10.61 3.35 1.57
N VAL A 110 -11.53 4.31 1.47
CA VAL A 110 -11.67 5.43 2.43
C VAL A 110 -11.89 4.91 3.85
N MET A 111 -12.86 4.01 4.04
CA MET A 111 -13.17 3.45 5.37
C MET A 111 -11.98 2.71 5.99
N ASN A 112 -11.25 1.91 5.22
CA ASN A 112 -10.14 1.13 5.75
C ASN A 112 -8.91 2.01 6.06
N PHE A 113 -8.62 3.01 5.22
CA PHE A 113 -7.54 3.96 5.46
C PHE A 113 -7.83 4.87 6.66
N GLU A 114 -9.07 5.36 6.81
CA GLU A 114 -9.47 6.13 7.99
C GLU A 114 -9.29 5.31 9.28
N MET A 115 -9.73 4.05 9.29
CA MET A 115 -9.54 3.17 10.44
C MET A 115 -8.07 2.91 10.76
N ALA A 116 -7.24 2.71 9.73
CA ALA A 116 -5.79 2.54 9.90
C ALA A 116 -5.12 3.81 10.44
N ALA A 117 -5.56 5.00 10.02
CA ALA A 117 -5.06 6.28 10.52
C ALA A 117 -5.42 6.46 12.01
N ASP A 118 -6.63 6.12 12.42
CA ASP A 118 -7.05 6.14 13.83
C ASP A 118 -6.20 5.18 14.67
N MET A 119 -6.01 3.93 14.20
CA MET A 119 -5.16 2.93 14.88
C MET A 119 -3.70 3.37 14.98
N ALA A 120 -3.17 4.05 13.96
CA ALA A 120 -1.82 4.61 13.98
C ALA A 120 -1.71 5.77 14.97
N GLY A 121 -2.74 6.61 15.07
CA GLY A 121 -2.85 7.68 16.07
C GLY A 121 -2.83 7.15 17.50
N ASP A 122 -3.53 6.06 17.77
CA ASP A 122 -3.48 5.36 19.07
C ASP A 122 -2.08 4.81 19.39
N ALA A 123 -1.31 4.46 18.36
CA ALA A 123 0.09 4.04 18.48
C ALA A 123 1.10 5.22 18.53
N GLY A 124 0.62 6.47 18.49
CA GLY A 124 1.44 7.68 18.56
C GLY A 124 2.08 8.11 17.24
N ILE A 125 1.62 7.58 16.10
CA ILE A 125 2.09 7.96 14.77
C ILE A 125 1.13 9.01 14.19
N GLU A 126 1.67 10.16 13.80
CA GLU A 126 0.89 11.20 13.13
C GLU A 126 0.60 10.79 11.68
N VAL A 127 -0.69 10.76 11.32
CA VAL A 127 -1.14 10.45 9.96
C VAL A 127 -1.93 11.63 9.40
N SER A 128 -1.66 11.98 8.14
CA SER A 128 -2.50 12.86 7.34
C SER A 128 -2.97 12.13 6.10
N THR A 129 -4.16 12.49 5.59
CA THR A 129 -4.79 11.79 4.47
C THR A 129 -5.12 12.75 3.34
N VAL A 130 -4.85 12.31 2.10
CA VAL A 130 -5.37 12.96 0.89
C VAL A 130 -6.23 11.97 0.10
N VAL A 131 -7.47 12.38 -0.18
CA VAL A 131 -8.41 11.59 -0.99
C VAL A 131 -8.32 12.03 -2.44
N VAL A 132 -8.08 11.09 -3.34
CA VAL A 132 -8.02 11.28 -4.78
C VAL A 132 -9.37 10.92 -5.40
N ALA A 133 -10.06 11.93 -5.92
CA ALA A 133 -11.36 11.85 -6.56
C ALA A 133 -11.31 12.56 -7.93
N ASP A 134 -10.44 12.07 -8.81
CA ASP A 134 -10.12 12.67 -10.10
C ASP A 134 -11.11 12.30 -11.21
N ASP A 135 -11.78 11.14 -11.10
CA ASP A 135 -12.74 10.69 -12.11
C ASP A 135 -13.97 11.61 -12.15
N VAL A 136 -14.14 12.26 -13.30
CA VAL A 136 -15.25 13.18 -13.59
C VAL A 136 -16.45 12.49 -14.24
N ALA A 137 -16.35 11.19 -14.52
CA ALA A 137 -17.49 10.40 -14.94
C ALA A 137 -18.51 10.24 -13.79
N VAL A 138 -19.73 9.85 -14.14
CA VAL A 138 -20.76 9.54 -13.15
C VAL A 138 -20.64 8.05 -12.80
N GLN A 139 -20.53 7.73 -11.51
CA GLN A 139 -20.55 6.37 -10.97
C GLN A 139 -21.98 5.84 -10.80
#